data_AF-A0A369HMC7-F1
#
_entry.id   AF-A0A369HMC7-F1
#
_cell.length_a   1.000
_cell.length_b   1.000
_cell.length_c   1.000
_cell.angle_alpha   90.00
_cell.angle_beta   90.00
_cell.angle_gamma   90.00
#
_symmetry.space_group_name_H-M   'P 1'
#
loop_
_entity.id
_entity.type
_entity.pdbx_description
1 polymer ?
#
loop_
_entity_poly.entity_id
_entity_poly.type
_entity_poly.pdbx_seq_one_letter_code
_entity_poly.pdbx_strand_id
1 'polypeptide(L)'
;MYDSRDATQSLLRHRIFSSHSIDLVKMEWLGRAKIAFTHAPTPMTIKLKDGSETDLVKICEQATPPCQLNPLLFNGHLQTMWTATRPHGPKIHYRRKCFEADGTSYRGTFAVDFAVEPFEGHDPDLPWRTRYFDEEQLRNMGSDDAKPMLVILHGLSGGSHEVYLRHAIAPLLEQGGWEACVVNSRGCARSKITSGLLYNARSTWDLRQTVKWLRKTYPNRPLFGLGFSLGANMLTNYCGEEGSKCLFKAAIACSSPFKLDVSCKFLQDSIVGRELYLRTMATSLKDLVEIHKKELQLYSDLDMEAVDKVTYLPEFDRAVQCPTWGYPTEQAYYRDASSSDAILAIRIPFMALHATDDPIAVRQAIPYEEFEQNPSTVLVTSSLGGHLCWFESGGTRWFPRPICNFLNRMALDVDLETLTPLEEPMPYTSTARTTFEPMRRRLNPVDT
;
A
#
# COMPACT_ATOMS: atom_id res chain seq x y z
N MET A 1 7.37 -11.79 -77.65
CA MET A 1 6.66 -10.52 -77.91
C MET A 1 5.36 -10.62 -77.12
N TYR A 2 5.02 -9.58 -76.36
CA TYR A 2 4.12 -9.51 -75.19
C TYR A 2 4.74 -9.92 -73.86
N ASP A 3 4.50 -9.25 -72.74
CA ASP A 3 4.29 -7.82 -72.41
C ASP A 3 4.40 -7.79 -70.88
N SER A 4 5.06 -6.77 -70.35
CA SER A 4 5.41 -6.61 -68.95
C SER A 4 4.19 -6.32 -68.07
N ARG A 5 3.88 -7.22 -67.15
CA ARG A 5 3.09 -6.97 -65.95
C ARG A 5 4.06 -6.82 -64.78
N ASP A 6 4.04 -5.69 -64.09
CA ASP A 6 3.86 -5.60 -62.64
C ASP A 6 4.29 -4.23 -62.08
N ALA A 7 3.64 -3.88 -60.97
CA ALA A 7 3.94 -2.75 -60.09
C ALA A 7 3.48 -1.36 -60.54
N THR A 8 2.18 -1.07 -60.37
CA THR A 8 1.68 0.06 -59.54
C THR A 8 0.17 0.20 -59.72
N GLN A 9 -0.62 -0.39 -58.80
CA GLN A 9 -1.99 0.07 -58.46
C GLN A 9 -2.61 -0.88 -57.42
N SER A 10 -2.23 -0.73 -56.15
CA SER A 10 -3.04 -1.27 -55.02
C SER A 10 -2.66 -0.57 -53.71
N LEU A 11 -2.86 0.74 -53.66
CA LEU A 11 -2.74 1.53 -52.43
C LEU A 11 -3.69 2.72 -52.55
N LEU A 12 -5.01 2.49 -52.48
CA LEU A 12 -6.05 3.50 -52.25
C LEU A 12 -7.44 2.84 -52.33
N ARG A 13 -7.85 2.13 -51.27
CA ARG A 13 -9.26 1.86 -50.91
C ARG A 13 -9.29 1.02 -49.64
N HIS A 14 -9.39 1.70 -48.49
CA HIS A 14 -10.14 1.30 -47.30
C HIS A 14 -9.75 2.23 -46.13
N ARG A 15 -10.28 3.45 -46.19
CA ARG A 15 -10.38 4.35 -45.03
C ARG A 15 -11.74 4.98 -45.08
N ILE A 16 -12.77 4.30 -44.57
CA ILE A 16 -13.98 4.95 -44.05
C ILE A 16 -14.53 4.10 -42.89
N PHE A 17 -14.76 4.78 -41.76
CA PHE A 17 -15.48 4.42 -40.53
C PHE A 17 -14.83 3.51 -39.47
N SER A 18 -14.24 4.16 -38.45
CA SER A 18 -14.65 3.95 -37.06
C SER A 18 -14.60 5.28 -36.31
N SER A 19 -15.78 5.87 -36.13
CA SER A 19 -16.03 7.07 -35.35
C SER A 19 -16.29 6.73 -33.87
N HIS A 20 -15.30 6.19 -33.17
CA HIS A 20 -15.42 5.85 -31.73
C HIS A 20 -14.35 6.48 -30.82
N SER A 21 -13.48 7.35 -31.34
CA SER A 21 -12.41 7.96 -30.51
C SER A 21 -12.74 9.36 -29.97
N ILE A 22 -13.91 9.93 -30.29
CA ILE A 22 -14.28 11.31 -29.90
C ILE A 22 -15.14 11.37 -28.62
N ASP A 23 -15.76 10.26 -28.19
CA ASP A 23 -16.62 10.24 -26.99
C ASP A 23 -15.92 9.76 -25.71
N LEU A 24 -14.80 9.04 -25.80
CA LEU A 24 -14.12 8.46 -24.63
C LEU A 24 -13.20 9.42 -23.88
N VAL A 25 -12.71 10.47 -24.54
CA VAL A 25 -11.87 11.51 -23.91
C VAL A 25 -12.74 12.61 -23.28
N LYS A 26 -13.96 12.83 -23.79
CA LYS A 26 -14.89 13.85 -23.29
C LYS A 26 -15.55 13.48 -21.96
N MET A 27 -15.77 12.19 -21.67
CA MET A 27 -16.46 11.77 -20.44
C MET A 27 -15.61 11.88 -19.16
N GLU A 28 -14.28 11.72 -19.25
CA GLU A 28 -13.40 11.82 -18.08
C GLU A 28 -13.29 13.26 -17.56
N TRP A 29 -13.50 14.25 -18.43
CA TRP A 29 -13.49 15.67 -18.05
C TRP A 29 -14.61 16.06 -17.07
N LEU A 30 -15.67 15.25 -16.97
CA LEU A 30 -16.74 15.43 -16.00
C LEU A 30 -16.52 14.61 -14.72
N GLY A 31 -15.28 14.21 -14.42
CA GLY A 31 -14.90 13.49 -13.21
C GLY A 31 -15.28 12.01 -13.19
N ARG A 32 -15.87 11.47 -14.27
CA ARG A 32 -16.22 10.05 -14.36
C ARG A 32 -14.99 9.23 -14.74
N ALA A 33 -14.38 8.56 -13.76
CA ALA A 33 -13.20 7.73 -13.99
C ALA A 33 -13.59 6.38 -14.61
N LYS A 34 -12.77 5.88 -15.54
CA LYS A 34 -12.87 4.53 -16.07
C LYS A 34 -12.23 3.56 -15.08
N ILE A 35 -12.90 2.45 -14.81
CA ILE A 35 -12.38 1.37 -13.97
C ILE A 35 -11.97 0.20 -14.86
N ALA A 36 -10.80 -0.39 -14.59
CA ALA A 36 -10.32 -1.59 -15.25
C ALA A 36 -9.75 -2.58 -14.22
N PHE A 37 -9.86 -3.87 -14.52
CA PHE A 37 -9.38 -4.97 -13.69
C PHE A 37 -8.31 -5.75 -14.46
N THR A 38 -7.13 -5.89 -13.86
CA THR A 38 -6.03 -6.72 -14.40
C THR A 38 -5.80 -7.88 -13.43
N HIS A 39 -5.82 -9.11 -13.96
CA HIS A 39 -5.78 -10.34 -13.18
C HIS A 39 -5.33 -11.50 -14.06
N ALA A 40 -4.99 -12.64 -13.46
CA ALA A 40 -4.65 -13.84 -14.21
C ALA A 40 -5.86 -14.42 -14.99
N PRO A 41 -5.64 -15.08 -16.14
CA PRO A 41 -6.72 -15.66 -16.95
C PRO A 41 -7.63 -16.62 -16.19
N THR A 42 -7.06 -17.35 -15.21
CA THR A 42 -7.79 -18.24 -14.31
C THR A 42 -7.63 -17.70 -12.88
N PRO A 43 -8.51 -16.82 -12.40
CA PRO A 43 -8.41 -16.27 -11.05
C PRO A 43 -8.70 -17.33 -9.97
N MET A 44 -8.28 -17.05 -8.74
CA MET A 44 -8.52 -17.90 -7.57
C MET A 44 -10.02 -18.08 -7.35
N THR A 45 -10.45 -19.34 -7.27
CA THR A 45 -11.80 -19.73 -6.84
C THR A 45 -11.96 -19.52 -5.35
N ILE A 46 -13.10 -18.96 -4.94
CA ILE A 46 -13.44 -18.64 -3.56
C ILE A 46 -14.80 -19.25 -3.24
N LYS A 47 -14.86 -20.05 -2.17
CA LYS A 47 -16.10 -20.62 -1.65
C LYS A 47 -16.80 -19.64 -0.72
N LEU A 48 -18.11 -19.53 -0.86
CA LEU A 48 -18.96 -18.73 0.01
C LEU A 48 -19.59 -19.61 1.10
N LYS A 49 -20.01 -18.99 2.20
CA LYS A 49 -20.62 -19.68 3.35
C LYS A 49 -21.96 -20.38 3.00
N ASP A 50 -22.61 -19.99 1.91
CA ASP A 50 -23.82 -20.63 1.41
C ASP A 50 -23.53 -21.89 0.54
N GLY A 51 -22.25 -22.24 0.38
CA GLY A 51 -21.79 -23.39 -0.42
C GLY A 51 -21.60 -23.09 -1.91
N SER A 52 -21.96 -21.89 -2.38
CA SER A 52 -21.69 -21.48 -3.76
C SER A 52 -20.22 -21.09 -3.96
N GLU A 53 -19.77 -21.09 -5.21
CA GLU A 53 -18.41 -20.69 -5.60
C GLU A 53 -18.44 -19.42 -6.45
N THR A 54 -17.48 -18.55 -6.20
CA THR A 54 -17.16 -17.37 -7.03
C THR A 54 -15.66 -17.36 -7.31
N ASP A 55 -15.17 -16.32 -7.98
CA ASP A 55 -13.75 -16.04 -8.10
C ASP A 55 -13.41 -14.65 -7.51
N LEU A 56 -12.12 -14.44 -7.26
CA LEU A 56 -11.61 -13.20 -6.69
C LEU A 56 -11.93 -11.96 -7.55
N VAL A 57 -11.93 -12.12 -8.87
CA VAL A 57 -12.18 -11.00 -9.81
C VAL A 57 -13.61 -10.52 -9.65
N LYS A 58 -14.59 -11.41 -9.64
CA LYS A 58 -16.00 -11.07 -9.40
C LYS A 58 -16.20 -10.39 -8.05
N ILE A 59 -15.50 -10.82 -7.00
CA ILE A 59 -15.54 -10.14 -5.69
C ILE A 59 -15.04 -8.70 -5.83
N CYS A 60 -13.90 -8.47 -6.51
CA CYS A 60 -13.37 -7.13 -6.74
C CYS A 60 -14.28 -6.27 -7.62
N GLU A 61 -14.88 -6.82 -8.67
CA GLU A 61 -15.83 -6.13 -9.55
C GLU A 61 -17.08 -5.69 -8.79
N GLN A 62 -17.68 -6.59 -8.01
CA GLN A 62 -18.86 -6.28 -7.18
C GLN A 62 -18.53 -5.31 -6.05
N ALA A 63 -17.32 -5.40 -5.49
CA ALA A 63 -16.88 -4.47 -4.46
C ALA A 63 -16.69 -3.05 -5.00
N THR A 64 -16.39 -2.88 -6.29
CA THR A 64 -15.96 -1.60 -6.87
C THR A 64 -17.12 -0.82 -7.50
N PRO A 65 -17.69 0.20 -6.82
CA PRO A 65 -18.76 1.00 -7.40
C PRO A 65 -18.23 1.93 -8.51
N PRO A 66 -19.10 2.49 -9.37
CA PRO A 66 -18.72 3.53 -10.31
C PRO A 66 -17.97 4.69 -9.63
N CYS A 67 -16.96 5.24 -10.31
CA CYS A 67 -16.10 6.30 -9.77
C CYS A 67 -16.44 7.66 -10.38
N GLN A 68 -17.03 8.52 -9.56
CA GLN A 68 -17.45 9.87 -9.93
C GLN A 68 -16.76 10.89 -9.03
N LEU A 69 -15.69 11.47 -9.53
CA LEU A 69 -14.85 12.42 -8.82
C LEU A 69 -15.30 13.86 -9.07
N ASN A 70 -14.77 14.78 -8.27
CA ASN A 70 -15.01 16.21 -8.44
C ASN A 70 -14.46 16.68 -9.81
N PRO A 71 -15.31 17.22 -10.72
CA PRO A 71 -14.87 17.67 -12.04
C PRO A 71 -13.83 18.81 -12.00
N LEU A 72 -13.76 19.58 -10.90
CA LEU A 72 -12.75 20.63 -10.74
C LEU A 72 -11.35 20.05 -10.49
N LEU A 73 -11.26 18.80 -10.04
CA LEU A 73 -10.02 18.06 -9.81
C LEU A 73 -9.75 17.12 -11.00
N PHE A 74 -9.71 17.69 -12.20
CA PHE A 74 -9.69 16.99 -13.48
C PHE A 74 -8.36 16.30 -13.84
N ASN A 75 -7.36 16.32 -12.95
CA ASN A 75 -6.12 15.57 -13.11
C ASN A 75 -5.53 15.16 -11.75
N GLY A 76 -4.60 14.21 -11.79
CA GLY A 76 -3.99 13.63 -10.59
C GLY A 76 -3.16 14.61 -9.77
N HIS A 77 -2.58 15.65 -10.37
CA HIS A 77 -1.88 16.69 -9.62
C HIS A 77 -2.86 17.51 -8.76
N LEU A 78 -3.98 17.96 -9.33
CA LEU A 78 -5.00 18.72 -8.61
C LEU A 78 -5.65 17.88 -7.51
N GLN A 79 -5.97 16.62 -7.80
CA GLN A 79 -6.40 15.65 -6.79
C GLN A 79 -5.42 15.58 -5.62
N THR A 80 -4.13 15.37 -5.91
CA THR A 80 -3.06 15.22 -4.92
C THR A 80 -2.85 16.51 -4.10
N MET A 81 -2.79 17.66 -4.77
CA MET A 81 -2.61 18.96 -4.13
C MET A 81 -3.80 19.33 -3.23
N TRP A 82 -5.02 18.91 -3.58
CA TRP A 82 -6.20 19.19 -2.75
C TRP A 82 -6.08 18.63 -1.33
N THR A 83 -5.36 17.53 -1.13
CA THR A 83 -5.11 16.98 0.22
C THR A 83 -4.37 17.97 1.14
N ALA A 84 -3.56 18.88 0.59
CA ALA A 84 -2.88 19.92 1.36
C ALA A 84 -3.86 20.91 2.03
N THR A 85 -5.11 20.98 1.57
CA THR A 85 -6.17 21.80 2.19
C THR A 85 -6.67 21.25 3.54
N ARG A 86 -6.15 20.08 3.98
CA ARG A 86 -6.47 19.41 5.25
C ARG A 86 -7.99 19.28 5.50
N PRO A 87 -8.73 18.63 4.59
CA PRO A 87 -10.16 18.41 4.79
C PRO A 87 -10.40 17.64 6.10
N HIS A 88 -11.50 17.96 6.77
CA HIS A 88 -11.91 17.28 8.01
C HIS A 88 -12.15 15.79 7.71
N GLY A 89 -11.59 14.91 8.54
CA GLY A 89 -11.77 13.46 8.44
C GLY A 89 -12.60 12.89 9.59
N PRO A 90 -13.11 11.65 9.47
CA PRO A 90 -13.85 10.95 10.51
C PRO A 90 -13.06 10.88 11.83
N LYS A 91 -13.75 10.95 12.97
CA LYS A 91 -13.09 10.90 14.28
C LYS A 91 -12.88 9.45 14.69
N ILE A 92 -11.62 9.05 14.87
CA ILE A 92 -11.25 7.76 15.44
C ILE A 92 -10.35 8.03 16.65
N HIS A 93 -10.57 7.28 17.73
CA HIS A 93 -9.74 7.32 18.93
C HIS A 93 -8.86 6.09 18.98
N TYR A 94 -7.64 6.27 19.45
CA TYR A 94 -6.63 5.23 19.45
C TYR A 94 -6.02 5.06 20.83
N ARG A 95 -5.71 3.81 21.17
CA ARG A 95 -4.79 3.49 22.25
C ARG A 95 -3.52 2.83 21.71
N ARG A 96 -2.37 3.34 22.14
CA ARG A 96 -1.05 2.95 21.69
C ARG A 96 -0.48 1.87 22.59
N LYS A 97 -0.01 0.80 21.96
CA LYS A 97 0.90 -0.18 22.56
C LYS A 97 2.27 -0.04 21.91
N CYS A 98 3.30 0.10 22.73
CA CYS A 98 4.68 0.01 22.29
C CYS A 98 5.16 -1.45 22.35
N PHE A 99 5.95 -1.83 21.36
CA PHE A 99 6.57 -3.14 21.23
C PHE A 99 8.08 -2.98 21.24
N GLU A 100 8.77 -3.87 21.94
CA GLU A 100 10.20 -4.10 21.74
C GLU A 100 10.36 -5.05 20.56
N ALA A 101 11.19 -4.66 19.59
CA ALA A 101 11.45 -5.46 18.41
C ALA A 101 12.15 -6.78 18.78
N ASP A 102 11.67 -7.89 18.24
CA ASP A 102 12.20 -9.23 18.53
C ASP A 102 13.45 -9.59 17.70
N GLY A 103 13.77 -8.78 16.69
CA GLY A 103 14.91 -8.98 15.80
C GLY A 103 16.25 -8.53 16.41
N THR A 104 17.27 -9.38 16.25
CA THR A 104 18.67 -9.14 16.63
C THR A 104 19.31 -7.99 15.86
N SER A 105 19.09 -7.91 14.54
CA SER A 105 19.65 -6.87 13.67
C SER A 105 18.76 -5.61 13.57
N TYR A 106 17.49 -5.70 13.97
CA TYR A 106 16.53 -4.59 13.88
C TYR A 106 15.93 -4.25 15.25
N ARG A 107 16.82 -3.96 16.22
CA ARG A 107 16.46 -3.67 17.62
C ARG A 107 15.72 -2.35 17.79
N GLY A 108 15.23 -2.11 19.00
CA GLY A 108 14.53 -0.89 19.39
C GLY A 108 13.02 -1.08 19.43
N THR A 109 12.27 0.01 19.54
CA THR A 109 10.82 -0.02 19.72
C THR A 109 10.06 0.44 18.50
N PHE A 110 8.86 -0.11 18.32
CA PHE A 110 7.84 0.40 17.41
C PHE A 110 6.48 0.50 18.13
N ALA A 111 5.51 1.18 17.51
CA ALA A 111 4.22 1.45 18.13
C ALA A 111 3.06 0.96 17.24
N VAL A 112 2.01 0.44 17.89
CA VAL A 112 0.76 0.06 17.22
C VAL A 112 -0.39 0.77 17.92
N ASP A 113 -1.21 1.47 17.15
CA ASP A 113 -2.37 2.21 17.62
C ASP A 113 -3.64 1.42 17.33
N PHE A 114 -4.32 0.97 18.38
CA PHE A 114 -5.57 0.21 18.31
C PHE A 114 -6.75 1.18 18.36
N ALA A 115 -7.66 1.07 17.40
CA ALA A 115 -8.90 1.84 17.43
C ALA A 115 -9.74 1.39 18.63
N VAL A 116 -10.28 2.36 19.36
CA VAL A 116 -11.09 2.14 20.57
C VAL A 116 -12.28 3.07 20.61
N GLU A 117 -13.20 2.77 21.52
CA GLU A 117 -14.31 3.66 21.84
C GLU A 117 -13.83 5.07 22.22
N PRO A 118 -14.63 6.12 21.90
CA PRO A 118 -14.28 7.50 22.22
C PRO A 118 -13.94 7.72 23.69
N PHE A 119 -12.90 8.53 23.93
CA PHE A 119 -12.51 8.96 25.26
C PHE A 119 -12.12 10.44 25.26
N GLU A 120 -12.18 11.06 26.44
CA GLU A 120 -11.82 12.47 26.62
C GLU A 120 -10.32 12.65 26.84
N GLY A 121 -9.72 13.61 26.13
CA GLY A 121 -8.32 14.02 26.22
C GLY A 121 -7.35 13.23 25.32
N HIS A 122 -6.05 13.50 25.48
CA HIS A 122 -4.95 12.84 24.78
C HIS A 122 -3.69 12.90 25.64
N ASP A 123 -2.70 12.07 25.36
CA ASP A 123 -1.38 12.22 25.97
C ASP A 123 -0.60 13.31 25.19
N PRO A 124 0.07 14.27 25.86
CA PRO A 124 0.70 15.42 25.19
C PRO A 124 1.71 15.05 24.09
N ASP A 125 2.42 13.94 24.30
CA ASP A 125 3.47 13.46 23.40
C ASP A 125 2.92 12.68 22.21
N LEU A 126 1.61 12.39 22.18
CA LEU A 126 0.97 11.62 21.13
C LEU A 126 0.14 12.51 20.18
N PRO A 127 -0.19 12.01 18.98
CA PRO A 127 -1.16 12.67 18.12
C PRO A 127 -2.51 12.82 18.80
N TRP A 128 -3.29 13.82 18.38
CA TRP A 128 -4.64 14.05 18.88
C TRP A 128 -5.50 12.77 18.83
N ARG A 129 -6.37 12.57 19.84
CA ARG A 129 -7.19 11.35 20.05
C ARG A 129 -6.42 10.06 20.28
N THR A 130 -5.15 10.15 20.68
CA THR A 130 -4.33 8.99 21.00
C THR A 130 -3.87 9.04 22.45
N ARG A 131 -3.90 7.89 23.12
CA ARG A 131 -3.34 7.68 24.47
C ARG A 131 -2.56 6.38 24.53
N TYR A 132 -1.67 6.21 25.49
CA TYR A 132 -1.13 4.90 25.80
C TYR A 132 -2.21 3.99 26.42
N PHE A 133 -2.06 2.69 26.24
CA PHE A 133 -2.71 1.74 27.12
C PHE A 133 -2.06 1.79 28.51
N ASP A 134 -2.87 1.68 29.56
CA ASP A 134 -2.36 1.40 30.90
C ASP A 134 -2.09 -0.11 31.11
N GLU A 135 -1.40 -0.45 32.19
CA GLU A 135 -0.99 -1.83 32.50
C GLU A 135 -2.17 -2.80 32.67
N GLU A 136 -3.33 -2.31 33.13
CA GLU A 136 -4.52 -3.15 33.26
C GLU A 136 -5.14 -3.42 31.89
N GLN A 137 -5.28 -2.38 31.06
CA GLN A 137 -5.77 -2.53 29.70
C GLN A 137 -4.85 -3.42 28.87
N LEU A 138 -3.53 -3.26 28.96
CA LEU A 138 -2.56 -4.11 28.27
C LEU A 138 -2.73 -5.59 28.62
N ARG A 139 -2.96 -5.91 29.90
CA ARG A 139 -3.21 -7.28 30.37
C ARG A 139 -4.53 -7.86 29.85
N ASN A 140 -5.52 -7.00 29.65
CA ASN A 140 -6.87 -7.37 29.23
C ASN A 140 -7.13 -7.15 27.73
N MET A 141 -6.10 -6.90 26.91
CA MET A 141 -6.29 -6.67 25.48
C MET A 141 -6.82 -7.90 24.73
N GLY A 142 -6.49 -9.12 25.19
CA GLY A 142 -6.83 -10.37 24.51
C GLY A 142 -8.33 -10.66 24.48
N SER A 143 -8.79 -11.33 23.42
CA SER A 143 -10.19 -11.74 23.26
C SER A 143 -10.28 -13.01 22.40
N ASP A 144 -11.24 -13.88 22.73
CA ASP A 144 -11.57 -15.08 21.97
C ASP A 144 -12.76 -14.87 21.01
N ASP A 145 -13.21 -13.62 20.81
CA ASP A 145 -14.23 -13.33 19.80
C ASP A 145 -13.71 -13.57 18.36
N ALA A 146 -14.64 -13.62 17.42
CA ALA A 146 -14.37 -13.85 16.01
C ALA A 146 -14.51 -12.58 15.15
N LYS A 147 -14.47 -11.38 15.74
CA LYS A 147 -14.59 -10.15 14.95
C LYS A 147 -13.39 -10.02 14.01
N PRO A 148 -13.60 -9.71 12.72
CA PRO A 148 -12.50 -9.43 11.81
C PRO A 148 -11.69 -8.23 12.30
N MET A 149 -10.36 -8.33 12.20
CA MET A 149 -9.45 -7.26 12.55
C MET A 149 -8.69 -6.78 11.32
N LEU A 150 -8.74 -5.47 11.08
CA LEU A 150 -7.96 -4.80 10.06
C LEU A 150 -6.62 -4.31 10.63
N VAL A 151 -5.52 -4.68 9.99
CA VAL A 151 -4.16 -4.24 10.32
C VAL A 151 -3.70 -3.28 9.22
N ILE A 152 -3.46 -2.01 9.58
CA ILE A 152 -3.22 -0.94 8.61
C ILE A 152 -1.77 -0.45 8.67
N LEU A 153 -1.18 -0.20 7.49
CA LEU A 153 0.08 0.49 7.30
C LEU A 153 -0.12 1.84 6.61
N HIS A 154 0.46 2.88 7.19
CA HIS A 154 0.38 4.25 6.68
C HIS A 154 1.45 4.55 5.61
N GLY A 155 1.27 5.66 4.89
CA GLY A 155 2.23 6.16 3.89
C GLY A 155 3.46 6.85 4.49
N LEU A 156 4.21 7.57 3.66
CA LEU A 156 5.43 8.26 4.08
C LEU A 156 5.15 9.25 5.23
N SER A 157 5.93 9.13 6.31
CA SER A 157 6.03 10.02 7.49
C SER A 157 4.72 10.30 8.25
N GLY A 158 3.67 9.50 7.98
CA GLY A 158 2.34 9.67 8.57
C GLY A 158 2.12 8.92 9.88
N GLY A 159 0.96 8.29 10.03
CA GLY A 159 0.56 7.54 11.21
C GLY A 159 -0.93 7.23 11.26
N SER A 160 -1.40 6.71 12.39
CA SER A 160 -2.83 6.49 12.68
C SER A 160 -3.72 7.74 12.54
N HIS A 161 -3.16 8.92 12.76
CA HIS A 161 -3.85 10.21 12.70
C HIS A 161 -4.22 10.67 11.27
N GLU A 162 -3.66 10.02 10.25
CA GLU A 162 -3.85 10.38 8.85
C GLU A 162 -5.32 10.33 8.42
N VAL A 163 -5.75 11.38 7.71
CA VAL A 163 -7.16 11.56 7.31
C VAL A 163 -7.61 10.45 6.35
N TYR A 164 -6.76 10.10 5.38
CA TYR A 164 -7.10 9.08 4.38
C TYR A 164 -7.25 7.69 5.01
N LEU A 165 -6.43 7.33 6.03
CA LEU A 165 -6.63 6.11 6.81
C LEU A 165 -7.99 6.11 7.49
N ARG A 166 -8.30 7.19 8.21
CA ARG A 166 -9.56 7.30 8.97
C ARG A 166 -10.80 7.22 8.09
N HIS A 167 -10.72 7.69 6.84
CA HIS A 167 -11.80 7.51 5.86
C HIS A 167 -12.04 6.04 5.47
N ALA A 168 -11.01 5.19 5.43
CA ALA A 168 -11.18 3.75 5.19
C ALA A 168 -11.58 2.98 6.45
N ILE A 169 -11.12 3.41 7.63
CA ILE A 169 -11.33 2.68 8.88
C ILE A 169 -12.72 2.96 9.47
N ALA A 170 -13.15 4.23 9.50
CA ALA A 170 -14.37 4.62 10.21
C ALA A 170 -15.63 3.85 9.77
N PRO A 171 -15.91 3.63 8.46
CA PRO A 171 -17.11 2.91 8.05
C PRO A 171 -17.17 1.46 8.56
N LEU A 172 -16.01 0.80 8.73
CA LEU A 172 -15.94 -0.56 9.24
C LEU A 172 -16.20 -0.62 10.76
N LEU A 173 -15.70 0.38 11.50
CA LEU A 173 -15.90 0.48 12.94
C LEU A 173 -17.35 0.90 13.28
N GLU A 174 -17.92 1.86 12.54
CA GLU A 174 -19.28 2.37 12.76
C GLU A 174 -20.37 1.32 12.54
N GLN A 175 -20.11 0.34 11.66
CA GLN A 175 -20.99 -0.82 11.47
C GLN A 175 -20.91 -1.84 12.63
N GLY A 176 -19.99 -1.65 13.59
CA GLY A 176 -19.84 -2.48 14.80
C GLY A 176 -19.23 -3.86 14.56
N GLY A 177 -18.85 -4.19 13.33
CA GLY A 177 -18.41 -5.53 12.94
C GLY A 177 -16.89 -5.74 12.92
N TRP A 178 -16.08 -4.68 13.03
CA TRP A 178 -14.63 -4.75 12.85
C TRP A 178 -13.87 -4.18 14.04
N GLU A 179 -12.68 -4.71 14.23
CA GLU A 179 -11.62 -4.13 15.06
C GLU A 179 -10.51 -3.63 14.14
N ALA A 180 -9.73 -2.63 14.55
CA ALA A 180 -8.66 -2.09 13.71
C ALA A 180 -7.43 -1.68 14.51
N CYS A 181 -6.25 -1.87 13.94
CA CYS A 181 -5.00 -1.33 14.47
C CYS A 181 -4.09 -0.80 13.37
N VAL A 182 -3.40 0.30 13.64
CA VAL A 182 -2.42 0.90 12.72
C VAL A 182 -1.02 0.65 13.24
N VAL A 183 -0.20 -0.03 12.45
CA VAL A 183 1.24 -0.19 12.74
C VAL A 183 1.93 1.11 12.35
N ASN A 184 2.40 1.87 13.34
CA ASN A 184 3.15 3.09 13.09
C ASN A 184 4.61 2.74 12.82
N SER A 185 5.10 3.15 11.67
CA SER A 185 6.51 3.03 11.33
C SER A 185 7.39 3.74 12.36
N ARG A 186 8.61 3.24 12.58
CA ARG A 186 9.53 3.78 13.59
C ARG A 186 9.79 5.28 13.37
N GLY A 187 9.66 6.04 14.45
CA GLY A 187 9.76 7.50 14.45
C GLY A 187 8.46 8.24 14.09
N CYS A 188 7.53 7.59 13.40
CA CYS A 188 6.29 8.19 12.92
C CYS A 188 5.22 8.28 14.02
N ALA A 189 4.17 9.06 13.77
CA ALA A 189 3.08 9.29 14.71
C ALA A 189 3.54 9.70 16.13
N ARG A 190 4.64 10.47 16.22
CA ARG A 190 5.32 10.86 17.47
C ARG A 190 5.79 9.67 18.33
N SER A 191 6.05 8.52 17.71
CA SER A 191 6.64 7.38 18.41
C SER A 191 8.13 7.59 18.55
N LYS A 192 8.62 7.68 19.79
CA LYS A 192 10.05 7.80 20.06
C LYS A 192 10.80 6.56 19.59
N ILE A 193 11.94 6.74 18.92
CA ILE A 193 12.83 5.63 18.59
C ILE A 193 13.79 5.34 19.75
N THR A 194 14.16 4.07 19.90
CA THR A 194 15.14 3.60 20.90
C THR A 194 16.34 2.91 20.24
N SER A 195 16.55 3.18 18.95
CA SER A 195 17.64 2.68 18.13
C SER A 195 18.00 3.72 17.07
N GLY A 196 19.09 3.48 16.32
CA GLY A 196 19.51 4.32 15.20
C GLY A 196 18.68 4.09 13.92
N LEU A 197 17.59 3.32 14.03
CA LEU A 197 16.77 2.88 12.91
C LEU A 197 15.44 3.63 12.91
N LEU A 198 15.19 4.37 11.82
CA LEU A 198 13.85 4.76 11.40
C LEU A 198 13.20 3.58 10.66
N TYR A 199 12.51 3.87 9.55
CA TYR A 199 11.87 2.88 8.70
C TYR A 199 12.17 3.20 7.23
N ASN A 200 11.92 2.21 6.37
CA ASN A 200 12.07 2.33 4.94
C ASN A 200 11.01 1.49 4.21
N ALA A 201 11.02 1.55 2.87
CA ALA A 201 10.06 0.83 2.02
C ALA A 201 10.12 -0.71 2.15
N ARG A 202 11.20 -1.24 2.74
CA ARG A 202 11.47 -2.68 2.94
C ARG A 202 11.09 -3.19 4.33
N SER A 203 10.66 -2.30 5.23
CA SER A 203 10.51 -2.59 6.67
C SER A 203 9.32 -3.50 7.01
N THR A 204 9.41 -4.80 6.70
CA THR A 204 8.33 -5.79 6.94
C THR A 204 8.36 -6.41 8.34
N TRP A 205 9.45 -6.24 9.09
CA TRP A 205 9.68 -6.92 10.38
C TRP A 205 8.70 -6.52 11.48
N ASP A 206 8.46 -5.22 11.67
CA ASP A 206 7.53 -4.73 12.70
C ASP A 206 6.09 -5.19 12.41
N LEU A 207 5.70 -5.21 11.12
CA LEU A 207 4.42 -5.78 10.70
C LEU A 207 4.37 -7.28 11.03
N ARG A 208 5.40 -8.04 10.65
CA ARG A 208 5.48 -9.49 10.91
C ARG A 208 5.36 -9.81 12.39
N GLN A 209 6.07 -9.08 13.25
CA GLN A 209 5.97 -9.25 14.70
C GLN A 209 4.57 -8.89 15.20
N THR A 210 3.99 -7.80 14.70
CA THR A 210 2.62 -7.40 15.05
C THR A 210 1.62 -8.49 14.70
N VAL A 211 1.64 -9.01 13.47
CA VAL A 211 0.68 -10.02 13.01
C VAL A 211 0.81 -11.32 13.81
N LYS A 212 2.04 -11.77 14.13
CA LYS A 212 2.27 -12.92 15.01
C LYS A 212 1.70 -12.68 16.40
N TRP A 213 1.94 -11.50 16.97
CA TRP A 213 1.40 -11.13 18.28
C TRP A 213 -0.13 -11.08 18.27
N LEU A 214 -0.74 -10.51 17.22
CA LEU A 214 -2.19 -10.45 17.04
C LEU A 214 -2.79 -11.85 16.95
N ARG A 215 -2.20 -12.75 16.16
CA ARG A 215 -2.67 -14.14 16.06
C ARG A 215 -2.64 -14.87 17.41
N LYS A 216 -1.64 -14.62 18.24
CA LYS A 216 -1.54 -15.19 19.60
C LYS A 216 -2.56 -14.56 20.57
N THR A 217 -2.78 -13.25 20.45
CA THR A 217 -3.61 -12.46 21.38
C THR A 217 -5.10 -12.56 21.06
N TYR A 218 -5.42 -12.80 19.79
CA TYR A 218 -6.78 -12.90 19.24
C TYR A 218 -6.90 -14.15 18.35
N PRO A 219 -6.90 -15.36 18.93
CA PRO A 219 -6.78 -16.61 18.17
C PRO A 219 -7.88 -16.78 17.11
N ASN A 220 -9.12 -16.39 17.44
CA ASN A 220 -10.30 -16.59 16.60
C ASN A 220 -10.58 -15.43 15.63
N ARG A 221 -9.89 -14.28 15.76
CA ARG A 221 -10.12 -13.13 14.87
C ARG A 221 -9.48 -13.39 13.50
N PRO A 222 -10.23 -13.33 12.39
CA PRO A 222 -9.60 -13.30 11.08
C PRO A 222 -8.90 -11.94 10.88
N LEU A 223 -7.65 -11.99 10.40
CA LEU A 223 -6.83 -10.80 10.21
C LEU A 223 -6.84 -10.38 8.74
N PHE A 224 -6.93 -9.08 8.49
CA PHE A 224 -6.90 -8.49 7.15
C PHE A 224 -5.86 -7.39 7.08
N GLY A 225 -5.18 -7.25 5.94
CA GLY A 225 -4.18 -6.21 5.71
C GLY A 225 -4.72 -5.03 4.90
N LEU A 226 -4.36 -3.81 5.24
CA LEU A 226 -4.56 -2.63 4.39
C LEU A 226 -3.31 -1.75 4.41
N GLY A 227 -2.82 -1.35 3.25
CA GLY A 227 -1.66 -0.47 3.14
C GLY A 227 -1.94 0.68 2.18
N PHE A 228 -1.39 1.85 2.48
CA PHE A 228 -1.47 3.03 1.63
C PHE A 228 -0.08 3.54 1.25
N SER A 229 0.14 3.87 -0.03
CA SER A 229 1.40 4.42 -0.54
C SER A 229 2.59 3.55 -0.10
N LEU A 230 3.57 4.11 0.62
CA LEU A 230 4.72 3.36 1.12
C LEU A 230 4.33 2.15 2.00
N GLY A 231 3.27 2.30 2.82
CA GLY A 231 2.70 1.19 3.61
C GLY A 231 2.06 0.12 2.73
N ALA A 232 1.54 0.47 1.56
CA ALA A 232 1.05 -0.50 0.58
C ALA A 232 2.20 -1.30 -0.03
N ASN A 233 3.33 -0.67 -0.32
CA ASN A 233 4.55 -1.34 -0.78
C ASN A 233 5.09 -2.31 0.29
N MET A 234 5.17 -1.86 1.54
CA MET A 234 5.58 -2.71 2.67
C MET A 234 4.65 -3.90 2.87
N LEU A 235 3.32 -3.69 2.83
CA LEU A 235 2.33 -4.76 2.93
C LEU A 235 2.45 -5.76 1.78
N THR A 236 2.64 -5.27 0.55
CA THR A 236 2.80 -6.11 -0.64
C THR A 236 4.03 -7.01 -0.50
N ASN A 237 5.17 -6.43 -0.09
CA ASN A 237 6.38 -7.19 0.21
C ASN A 237 6.14 -8.22 1.32
N TYR A 238 5.52 -7.83 2.44
CA TYR A 238 5.20 -8.76 3.52
C TYR A 238 4.36 -9.95 3.02
N CYS A 239 3.27 -9.69 2.29
CA CYS A 239 2.42 -10.76 1.76
C CYS A 239 3.17 -11.68 0.78
N GLY A 240 4.08 -11.13 -0.03
CA GLY A 240 4.94 -11.92 -0.91
C GLY A 240 5.98 -12.75 -0.16
N GLU A 241 6.58 -12.20 0.90
CA GLU A 241 7.56 -12.90 1.75
C GLU A 241 6.95 -14.06 2.52
N GLU A 242 5.77 -13.85 3.10
CA GLU A 242 5.08 -14.90 3.84
C GLU A 242 4.48 -15.95 2.89
N GLY A 243 4.08 -15.55 1.67
CA GLY A 243 3.51 -16.44 0.67
C GLY A 243 2.33 -17.24 1.24
N SER A 244 2.43 -18.56 1.20
CA SER A 244 1.41 -19.48 1.75
C SER A 244 1.31 -19.48 3.28
N LYS A 245 2.31 -18.92 3.99
CA LYS A 245 2.32 -18.79 5.46
C LYS A 245 1.72 -17.46 5.93
N CYS A 246 1.26 -16.62 5.02
CA CYS A 246 0.66 -15.33 5.38
C CYS A 246 -0.56 -15.54 6.28
N LEU A 247 -0.56 -14.87 7.43
CA LEU A 247 -1.62 -15.02 8.44
C LEU A 247 -2.85 -14.14 8.17
N PHE A 248 -2.78 -13.28 7.14
CA PHE A 248 -3.92 -12.52 6.66
C PHE A 248 -4.83 -13.37 5.78
N LYS A 249 -6.14 -13.18 5.92
CA LYS A 249 -7.15 -13.83 5.08
C LYS A 249 -7.35 -13.09 3.75
N ALA A 250 -7.17 -11.77 3.74
CA ALA A 250 -7.03 -10.99 2.53
C ALA A 250 -6.25 -9.70 2.82
N ALA A 251 -5.72 -9.06 1.78
CA ALA A 251 -5.04 -7.78 1.92
C ALA A 251 -5.36 -6.81 0.77
N ILE A 252 -5.28 -5.51 1.07
CA ILE A 252 -5.48 -4.44 0.09
C ILE A 252 -4.29 -3.49 0.06
N ALA A 253 -3.76 -3.21 -1.13
CA ALA A 253 -2.73 -2.20 -1.36
C ALA A 253 -3.29 -1.02 -2.15
N CYS A 254 -3.25 0.19 -1.59
CA CYS A 254 -3.78 1.40 -2.23
C CYS A 254 -2.65 2.36 -2.64
N SER A 255 -2.61 2.75 -3.92
CA SER A 255 -1.59 3.63 -4.50
C SER A 255 -0.15 3.18 -4.20
N SER A 256 0.13 1.87 -4.31
CA SER A 256 1.45 1.32 -4.00
C SER A 256 2.50 1.77 -5.04
N PRO A 257 3.65 2.33 -4.63
CA PRO A 257 4.76 2.60 -5.53
C PRO A 257 5.54 1.30 -5.83
N PHE A 258 4.92 0.37 -6.56
CA PHE A 258 5.42 -1.00 -6.79
C PHE A 258 6.87 -1.05 -7.34
N LYS A 259 7.26 -0.09 -8.19
CA LYS A 259 8.61 0.04 -8.75
C LYS A 259 9.20 1.39 -8.34
N LEU A 260 9.83 1.45 -7.17
CA LEU A 260 10.32 2.67 -6.53
C LEU A 260 11.32 3.42 -7.41
N ASP A 261 12.21 2.70 -8.08
CA ASP A 261 13.20 3.24 -9.01
C ASP A 261 12.53 3.93 -10.21
N VAL A 262 11.50 3.32 -10.78
CA VAL A 262 10.73 3.87 -11.90
C VAL A 262 9.95 5.12 -11.46
N SER A 263 9.23 5.05 -10.35
CA SER A 263 8.50 6.19 -9.79
C SER A 263 9.44 7.36 -9.48
N CYS A 264 10.56 7.07 -8.83
CA CYS A 264 11.56 8.07 -8.48
C CYS A 264 12.17 8.74 -9.72
N LYS A 265 12.54 7.95 -10.74
CA LYS A 265 13.07 8.49 -11.99
C LYS A 265 12.05 9.39 -12.71
N PHE A 266 10.80 8.94 -12.82
CA PHE A 266 9.75 9.72 -13.46
C PHE A 266 9.54 11.07 -12.76
N LEU A 267 9.56 11.08 -11.43
CA LEU A 267 9.45 12.30 -10.65
C LEU A 267 10.66 13.24 -10.88
N GLN A 268 11.87 12.71 -10.98
CA GLN A 268 13.07 13.52 -11.27
C GLN A 268 13.04 14.18 -12.65
N ASP A 269 12.45 13.49 -13.64
CA ASP A 269 12.39 13.95 -15.03
C ASP A 269 11.36 15.07 -15.27
N SER A 270 10.53 15.42 -14.27
CA SER A 270 9.55 16.51 -14.37
C SER A 270 9.79 17.62 -13.34
N ILE A 271 9.56 18.87 -13.73
CA ILE A 271 9.75 20.02 -12.83
C ILE A 271 8.81 19.93 -11.62
N VAL A 272 7.53 19.61 -11.85
CA VAL A 272 6.55 19.41 -10.77
C VAL A 272 6.96 18.22 -9.91
N GLY A 273 7.36 17.10 -10.51
CA GLY A 273 7.81 15.92 -9.77
C GLY A 273 8.99 16.21 -8.84
N ARG A 274 10.00 16.90 -9.36
CA ARG A 274 11.23 17.21 -8.62
C ARG A 274 11.01 18.30 -7.57
N GLU A 275 10.49 19.44 -7.97
CA GLU A 275 10.44 20.63 -7.11
C GLU A 275 9.27 20.60 -6.12
N LEU A 276 8.18 19.90 -6.43
CA LEU A 276 7.06 19.72 -5.51
C LEU A 276 7.18 18.40 -4.75
N TYR A 277 7.08 17.25 -5.42
CA TYR A 277 6.91 15.97 -4.73
C TYR A 277 8.20 15.47 -4.08
N LEU A 278 9.30 15.32 -4.83
CA LEU A 278 10.57 14.80 -4.26
C LEU A 278 11.12 15.71 -3.17
N ARG A 279 11.02 17.03 -3.37
CA ARG A 279 11.41 18.03 -2.36
C ARG A 279 10.53 17.93 -1.11
N THR A 280 9.21 17.89 -1.24
CA THR A 280 8.30 17.80 -0.09
C THR A 280 8.49 16.50 0.69
N MET A 281 8.66 15.37 0.01
CA MET A 281 8.96 14.08 0.65
C MET A 281 10.29 14.13 1.41
N ALA A 282 11.33 14.72 0.83
CA ALA A 282 12.62 14.89 1.49
C ALA A 282 12.50 15.78 2.74
N THR A 283 11.82 16.92 2.64
CA THR A 283 11.58 17.81 3.79
C THR A 283 10.88 17.06 4.91
N SER A 284 9.81 16.33 4.61
CA SER A 284 9.06 15.60 5.65
C SER A 284 9.89 14.51 6.34
N LEU A 285 10.79 13.85 5.61
CA LEU A 285 11.72 12.87 6.17
C LEU A 285 12.86 13.53 6.97
N LYS A 286 13.34 14.70 6.55
CA LYS A 286 14.30 15.50 7.33
C LYS A 286 13.69 16.00 8.63
N ASP A 287 12.43 16.45 8.61
CA ASP A 287 11.71 16.81 9.83
C ASP A 287 11.63 15.63 10.80
N LEU A 288 11.41 14.42 10.27
CA LEU A 288 11.43 13.20 11.07
C LEU A 288 12.80 12.92 11.70
N VAL A 289 13.89 13.11 10.93
CA VAL A 289 15.26 12.99 11.45
C VAL A 289 15.52 14.03 12.54
N GLU A 290 15.10 15.29 12.35
CA GLU A 290 15.31 16.35 13.34
C GLU A 290 14.55 16.08 14.65
N ILE A 291 13.32 15.56 14.57
CA ILE A 291 12.54 15.15 15.75
C ILE A 291 13.28 14.11 16.60
N HIS A 292 13.99 13.18 15.95
CA HIS A 292 14.70 12.07 16.62
C HIS A 292 16.22 12.26 16.60
N LYS A 293 16.71 13.48 16.40
CA LYS A 293 18.14 13.77 16.19
C LYS A 293 19.02 13.26 17.30
N LYS A 294 18.59 13.43 18.55
CA LYS A 294 19.34 12.99 19.74
C LYS A 294 19.51 11.47 19.75
N GLU A 295 18.43 10.74 19.46
CA GLU A 295 18.43 9.28 19.43
C GLU A 295 19.23 8.76 18.23
N LEU A 296 19.12 9.38 17.06
CA LEU A 296 19.93 9.02 15.90
C LEU A 296 21.42 9.26 16.16
N GLN A 297 21.82 10.41 16.69
CA GLN A 297 23.23 10.66 17.06
C GLN A 297 23.76 9.71 18.15
N LEU A 298 22.89 9.19 19.00
CA LEU A 298 23.27 8.25 20.05
C LEU A 298 23.42 6.82 19.54
N TYR A 299 22.62 6.42 18.56
CA TYR A 299 22.46 5.02 18.16
C TYR A 299 22.85 4.73 16.70
N SER A 300 23.30 5.71 15.94
CA SER A 300 23.84 5.52 14.59
C SER A 300 25.01 6.46 14.28
N ASP A 301 25.80 6.10 13.28
CA ASP A 301 26.92 6.89 12.76
C ASP A 301 26.49 7.74 11.54
N LEU A 302 25.25 8.23 11.53
CA LEU A 302 24.74 9.04 10.43
C LEU A 302 25.48 10.38 10.36
N ASP A 303 25.91 10.75 9.16
CA ASP A 303 26.46 12.08 8.87
C ASP A 303 25.33 13.11 8.85
N MET A 304 25.06 13.71 10.02
CA MET A 304 24.01 14.69 10.19
C MET A 304 24.22 15.95 9.33
N GLU A 305 25.48 16.33 9.04
CA GLU A 305 25.74 17.46 8.15
C GLU A 305 25.36 17.15 6.70
N ALA A 306 25.57 15.92 6.25
CA ALA A 306 25.10 15.46 4.94
C ALA A 306 23.57 15.42 4.90
N VAL A 307 22.91 14.96 5.96
CA VAL A 307 21.44 14.97 6.06
C VAL A 307 20.88 16.39 6.01
N ASP A 308 21.51 17.34 6.69
CA ASP A 308 21.06 18.75 6.67
C ASP A 308 21.13 19.37 5.26
N LYS A 309 22.05 18.91 4.41
CA LYS A 309 22.21 19.38 3.01
C LYS A 309 21.24 18.73 2.03
N VAL A 310 20.52 17.67 2.42
CA VAL A 310 19.54 16.98 1.57
C VAL A 310 18.45 17.95 1.12
N THR A 311 18.15 17.91 -0.18
CA THR A 311 17.08 18.69 -0.82
C THR A 311 16.01 17.78 -1.43
N TYR A 312 16.39 16.63 -1.99
CA TYR A 312 15.47 15.72 -2.68
C TYR A 312 15.53 14.31 -2.11
N LEU A 313 14.44 13.55 -2.31
CA LEU A 313 14.27 12.20 -1.75
C LEU A 313 15.44 11.24 -2.05
N PRO A 314 16.00 11.16 -3.27
CA PRO A 314 17.13 10.26 -3.53
C PRO A 314 18.39 10.61 -2.74
N GLU A 315 18.59 11.89 -2.43
CA GLU A 315 19.69 12.35 -1.58
C GLU A 315 19.45 11.95 -0.13
N PHE A 316 18.20 12.05 0.35
CA PHE A 316 17.81 11.52 1.66
C PHE A 316 18.10 10.02 1.74
N ASP A 317 17.65 9.25 0.75
CA ASP A 317 17.83 7.81 0.74
C ASP A 317 19.33 7.43 0.69
N ARG A 318 20.16 8.21 0.00
CA ARG A 318 21.61 8.03 0.01
C ARG A 318 22.24 8.39 1.36
N ALA A 319 21.83 9.49 1.98
CA ALA A 319 22.43 9.99 3.21
C ALA A 319 21.95 9.25 4.47
N VAL A 320 20.75 8.68 4.45
CA VAL A 320 20.12 8.04 5.61
C VAL A 320 19.88 6.55 5.36
N GLN A 321 19.10 6.20 4.34
CA GLN A 321 18.67 4.80 4.16
C GLN A 321 19.85 3.89 3.78
N CYS A 322 20.74 4.34 2.92
CA CYS A 322 21.90 3.55 2.50
C CYS A 322 22.83 3.20 3.67
N PRO A 323 23.37 4.16 4.46
CA PRO A 323 24.23 3.83 5.59
C PRO A 323 23.50 3.09 6.71
N THR A 324 22.23 3.42 6.99
CA THR A 324 21.46 2.78 8.07
C THR A 324 21.17 1.30 7.79
N TRP A 325 20.93 0.94 6.52
CA TRP A 325 20.50 -0.40 6.13
C TRP A 325 21.55 -1.17 5.32
N GLY A 326 22.75 -0.61 5.16
CA GLY A 326 23.86 -1.25 4.47
C GLY A 326 23.72 -1.32 2.94
N TYR A 327 22.88 -0.48 2.33
CA TYR A 327 22.79 -0.44 0.87
C TYR A 327 23.98 0.35 0.28
N PRO A 328 24.64 -0.17 -0.76
CA PRO A 328 25.78 0.52 -1.38
C PRO A 328 25.37 1.73 -2.23
N THR A 329 24.11 1.78 -2.69
CA THR A 329 23.55 2.89 -3.47
C THR A 329 22.04 2.98 -3.24
N GLU A 330 21.45 4.16 -3.43
CA GLU A 330 19.99 4.34 -3.34
C GLU A 330 19.25 3.49 -4.39
N GLN A 331 19.88 3.21 -5.53
CA GLN A 331 19.32 2.33 -6.57
C GLN A 331 19.36 0.85 -6.16
N ALA A 332 20.34 0.43 -5.36
CA ALA A 332 20.32 -0.91 -4.76
C ALA A 332 19.15 -1.03 -3.77
N TYR A 333 18.94 0.01 -2.94
CA TYR A 333 17.79 0.11 -2.04
C TYR A 333 16.46 0.07 -2.81
N TYR A 334 16.26 0.92 -3.82
CA TYR A 334 15.00 0.97 -4.56
C TYR A 334 14.65 -0.37 -5.21
N ARG A 335 15.61 -1.02 -5.86
CA ARG A 335 15.36 -2.32 -6.49
C ARG A 335 15.09 -3.44 -5.49
N ASP A 336 15.65 -3.37 -4.28
CA ASP A 336 15.38 -4.34 -3.22
C ASP A 336 14.03 -4.08 -2.52
N ALA A 337 13.66 -2.81 -2.38
CA ALA A 337 12.46 -2.41 -1.66
C ALA A 337 11.20 -2.31 -2.54
N SER A 338 11.34 -2.24 -3.86
CA SER A 338 10.22 -2.37 -4.81
C SER A 338 9.44 -3.66 -4.55
N SER A 339 8.11 -3.57 -4.63
CA SER A 339 7.20 -4.70 -4.37
C SER A 339 6.59 -5.33 -5.62
N SER A 340 7.11 -5.02 -6.83
CA SER A 340 6.61 -5.62 -8.08
C SER A 340 6.77 -7.14 -8.09
N ASP A 341 7.94 -7.64 -7.72
CA ASP A 341 8.24 -9.08 -7.76
C ASP A 341 7.43 -9.82 -6.68
N ALA A 342 7.13 -9.15 -5.56
CA ALA A 342 6.29 -9.70 -4.51
C ALA A 342 4.88 -10.07 -5.00
N ILE A 343 4.35 -9.40 -6.03
CA ILE A 343 3.07 -9.77 -6.64
C ILE A 343 3.08 -11.22 -7.11
N LEU A 344 4.19 -11.74 -7.65
CA LEU A 344 4.30 -13.13 -8.12
C LEU A 344 4.33 -14.15 -6.96
N ALA A 345 4.66 -13.71 -5.74
CA ALA A 345 4.83 -14.57 -4.57
C ALA A 345 3.62 -14.57 -3.63
N ILE A 346 2.69 -13.62 -3.75
CA ILE A 346 1.47 -13.57 -2.93
C ILE A 346 0.60 -14.81 -3.15
N ARG A 347 0.06 -15.40 -2.07
CA ARG A 347 -0.77 -16.62 -2.11
C ARG A 347 -2.13 -16.49 -1.44
N ILE A 348 -2.49 -15.29 -0.99
CA ILE A 348 -3.79 -14.97 -0.38
C ILE A 348 -4.56 -14.00 -1.28
N PRO A 349 -5.91 -13.91 -1.17
CA PRO A 349 -6.68 -12.88 -1.84
C PRO A 349 -6.11 -11.48 -1.62
N PHE A 350 -5.73 -10.82 -2.71
CA PHE A 350 -5.06 -9.53 -2.66
C PHE A 350 -5.62 -8.58 -3.71
N MET A 351 -6.10 -7.42 -3.27
CA MET A 351 -6.60 -6.37 -4.15
C MET A 351 -5.64 -5.19 -4.16
N ALA A 352 -5.16 -4.77 -5.33
CA ALA A 352 -4.47 -3.49 -5.48
C ALA A 352 -5.43 -2.45 -6.06
N LEU A 353 -5.55 -1.29 -5.44
CA LEU A 353 -6.35 -0.16 -5.94
C LEU A 353 -5.44 1.00 -6.32
N HIS A 354 -5.46 1.40 -7.59
CA HIS A 354 -4.47 2.34 -8.13
C HIS A 354 -5.06 3.33 -9.13
N ALA A 355 -4.71 4.62 -9.03
CA ALA A 355 -5.11 5.60 -10.03
C ALA A 355 -4.03 5.70 -11.12
N THR A 356 -4.39 5.62 -12.40
CA THR A 356 -3.40 5.70 -13.49
C THR A 356 -2.90 7.12 -13.74
N ASP A 357 -3.55 8.14 -13.18
CA ASP A 357 -3.11 9.53 -13.16
C ASP A 357 -2.33 9.90 -11.89
N ASP A 358 -2.02 8.92 -11.02
CA ASP A 358 -1.24 9.14 -9.79
C ASP A 358 0.13 9.76 -10.12
N PRO A 359 0.42 10.99 -9.65
CA PRO A 359 1.65 11.68 -10.02
C PRO A 359 2.87 11.20 -9.23
N ILE A 360 2.70 10.37 -8.19
CA ILE A 360 3.76 9.86 -7.32
C ILE A 360 4.01 8.38 -7.61
N ALA A 361 2.98 7.54 -7.48
CA ALA A 361 3.04 6.13 -7.82
C ALA A 361 2.61 5.94 -9.28
N VAL A 362 3.48 6.37 -10.18
CA VAL A 362 3.17 6.57 -11.60
C VAL A 362 2.72 5.31 -12.33
N ARG A 363 1.91 5.48 -13.39
CA ARG A 363 1.38 4.38 -14.22
C ARG A 363 2.47 3.43 -14.74
N GLN A 364 3.62 3.97 -15.11
CA GLN A 364 4.75 3.22 -15.67
C GLN A 364 5.37 2.25 -14.67
N ALA A 365 5.14 2.46 -13.37
CA ALA A 365 5.62 1.61 -12.29
C ALA A 365 4.64 0.48 -11.93
N ILE A 366 3.46 0.43 -12.56
CA ILE A 366 2.44 -0.59 -12.27
C ILE A 366 2.85 -1.93 -12.90
N PRO A 367 2.94 -3.03 -12.13
CA PRO A 367 3.38 -4.34 -12.59
C PRO A 367 2.23 -5.16 -13.21
N TYR A 368 1.66 -4.69 -14.32
CA TYR A 368 0.48 -5.31 -14.96
C TYR A 368 0.72 -6.81 -15.28
N GLU A 369 1.87 -7.14 -15.86
CA GLU A 369 2.21 -8.51 -16.25
C GLU A 369 2.29 -9.43 -15.03
N GLU A 370 2.84 -8.96 -13.91
CA GLU A 370 2.93 -9.73 -12.68
C GLU A 370 1.53 -10.04 -12.08
N PHE A 371 0.57 -9.11 -12.20
CA PHE A 371 -0.84 -9.38 -11.85
C PHE A 371 -1.52 -10.37 -12.81
N GLU A 372 -1.19 -10.33 -14.10
CA GLU A 372 -1.71 -11.29 -15.10
C GLU A 372 -1.17 -12.71 -14.90
N GLN A 373 -0.13 -12.90 -14.09
CA GLN A 373 0.42 -14.23 -13.77
C GLN A 373 -0.05 -14.80 -12.43
N ASN A 374 -0.60 -13.99 -11.51
CA ASN A 374 -0.97 -14.47 -10.19
C ASN A 374 -2.51 -14.56 -9.99
N PRO A 375 -3.08 -15.77 -9.82
CA PRO A 375 -4.51 -15.95 -9.60
C PRO A 375 -5.02 -15.39 -8.27
N SER A 376 -4.12 -15.16 -7.30
CA SER A 376 -4.47 -14.64 -5.97
C SER A 376 -4.58 -13.11 -5.93
N THR A 377 -4.26 -12.41 -7.02
CA THR A 377 -4.17 -10.96 -7.04
C THR A 377 -5.08 -10.36 -8.11
N VAL A 378 -5.65 -9.19 -7.80
CA VAL A 378 -6.42 -8.37 -8.75
C VAL A 378 -5.98 -6.92 -8.61
N LEU A 379 -5.58 -6.31 -9.72
CA LEU A 379 -5.29 -4.89 -9.81
C LEU A 379 -6.51 -4.16 -10.36
N VAL A 380 -7.12 -3.34 -9.51
CA VAL A 380 -8.19 -2.40 -9.84
C VAL A 380 -7.57 -1.05 -10.14
N THR A 381 -7.70 -0.59 -11.38
CA THR A 381 -7.22 0.73 -11.78
C THR A 381 -8.37 1.69 -12.08
N SER A 382 -8.22 2.95 -11.66
CA SER A 382 -9.08 4.04 -12.09
C SER A 382 -8.33 5.03 -12.96
N SER A 383 -8.95 5.57 -14.01
CA SER A 383 -8.27 6.53 -14.88
C SER A 383 -7.95 7.87 -14.21
N LEU A 384 -8.71 8.22 -13.16
CA LEU A 384 -8.53 9.41 -12.33
C LEU A 384 -8.53 9.04 -10.84
N GLY A 385 -7.81 9.80 -10.04
CA GLY A 385 -7.79 9.65 -8.58
C GLY A 385 -6.63 10.36 -7.88
N GLY A 386 -5.51 10.60 -8.56
CA GLY A 386 -4.30 11.12 -7.95
C GLY A 386 -3.72 10.21 -6.87
N HIS A 387 -2.73 10.70 -6.11
CA HIS A 387 -2.09 9.89 -5.06
C HIS A 387 -2.94 9.89 -3.79
N LEU A 388 -3.58 8.76 -3.47
CA LEU A 388 -4.42 8.57 -2.28
C LEU A 388 -5.67 9.45 -2.18
N CYS A 389 -6.09 10.17 -3.23
CA CYS A 389 -7.08 11.23 -3.10
C CYS A 389 -8.51 10.78 -3.42
N TRP A 390 -8.79 10.51 -4.69
CA TRP A 390 -10.13 10.15 -5.19
C TRP A 390 -11.24 11.03 -4.62
N PHE A 391 -11.04 12.34 -4.59
CA PHE A 391 -12.02 13.26 -4.02
C PHE A 391 -13.26 13.37 -4.90
N GLU A 392 -14.41 13.26 -4.25
CA GLU A 392 -15.73 13.46 -4.83
C GLU A 392 -16.22 14.88 -4.58
N SER A 393 -17.29 15.26 -5.28
CA SER A 393 -18.04 16.46 -4.93
C SER A 393 -18.52 16.37 -3.48
N GLY A 394 -18.24 17.40 -2.68
CA GLY A 394 -18.52 17.40 -1.24
C GLY A 394 -17.33 17.03 -0.34
N GLY A 395 -16.19 16.66 -0.92
CA GLY A 395 -14.94 16.46 -0.16
C GLY A 395 -14.77 15.07 0.46
N THR A 396 -15.73 14.15 0.24
CA THR A 396 -15.56 12.73 0.53
C THR A 396 -14.57 12.10 -0.46
N ARG A 397 -14.18 10.85 -0.18
CA ARG A 397 -13.27 10.08 -1.03
C ARG A 397 -13.99 8.84 -1.53
N TRP A 398 -13.71 8.44 -2.76
CA TRP A 398 -14.36 7.27 -3.38
C TRP A 398 -13.76 5.94 -2.87
N PHE A 399 -12.45 5.87 -2.65
CA PHE A 399 -11.75 4.61 -2.32
C PHE A 399 -12.20 3.87 -1.05
N PRO A 400 -12.77 4.51 0.00
CA PRO A 400 -13.29 3.76 1.15
C PRO A 400 -14.36 2.74 0.76
N ARG A 401 -15.18 3.02 -0.26
CA ARG A 401 -16.25 2.10 -0.68
C ARG A 401 -15.73 0.78 -1.26
N PRO A 402 -14.86 0.75 -2.28
CA PRO A 402 -14.29 -0.52 -2.76
C PRO A 402 -13.51 -1.26 -1.66
N ILE A 403 -12.79 -0.55 -0.79
CA ILE A 403 -12.10 -1.16 0.35
C ILE A 403 -13.07 -1.86 1.30
N CYS A 404 -14.07 -1.12 1.80
CA CYS A 404 -15.00 -1.66 2.79
C CYS A 404 -15.86 -2.78 2.20
N ASN A 405 -16.31 -2.64 0.95
CA ASN A 405 -17.10 -3.66 0.27
C ASN A 405 -16.29 -4.96 0.10
N PHE A 406 -15.04 -4.87 -0.34
CA PHE A 406 -14.17 -6.04 -0.47
C PHE A 406 -13.93 -6.71 0.88
N LEU A 407 -13.55 -5.93 1.90
CA LEU A 407 -13.29 -6.44 3.25
C LEU A 407 -14.53 -7.12 3.85
N ASN A 408 -15.69 -6.46 3.78
CA ASN A 408 -16.95 -7.02 4.27
C ASN A 408 -17.32 -8.31 3.52
N ARG A 409 -17.19 -8.35 2.19
CA ARG A 409 -17.46 -9.57 1.41
C ARG A 409 -16.54 -10.72 1.85
N MET A 410 -15.25 -10.44 1.99
CA MET A 410 -14.27 -11.44 2.44
C MET A 410 -14.51 -11.90 3.89
N ALA A 411 -14.90 -11.03 4.82
CA ALA A 411 -15.11 -11.41 6.21
C ALA A 411 -16.47 -12.08 6.47
N LEU A 412 -17.52 -11.57 5.82
CA LEU A 412 -18.91 -11.92 6.15
C LEU A 412 -19.47 -13.03 5.26
N ASP A 413 -19.05 -13.11 4.00
CA ASP A 413 -19.71 -13.99 3.03
C ASP A 413 -18.81 -15.16 2.57
N VAL A 414 -17.49 -14.98 2.58
CA VAL A 414 -16.52 -16.03 2.21
C VAL A 414 -16.35 -17.04 3.35
N ASP A 415 -16.27 -18.32 3.00
CA ASP A 415 -15.89 -19.38 3.94
C ASP A 415 -14.37 -19.35 4.17
N LEU A 416 -13.97 -18.65 5.23
CA LEU A 416 -12.57 -18.43 5.59
C LEU A 416 -11.82 -19.70 6.02
N GLU A 417 -12.52 -20.77 6.37
CA GLU A 417 -11.91 -22.06 6.74
C GLU A 417 -11.47 -22.84 5.50
N THR A 418 -12.23 -22.71 4.41
CA THR A 418 -11.88 -23.31 3.11
C THR A 418 -10.86 -22.48 2.32
N LEU A 419 -10.61 -21.23 2.75
CA LEU A 419 -9.65 -20.34 2.12
C LEU A 419 -8.21 -20.74 2.48
N THR A 420 -7.68 -21.72 1.76
CA THR A 420 -6.28 -22.15 1.86
C THR A 420 -5.40 -21.35 0.90
N PRO A 421 -4.31 -20.73 1.38
CA PRO A 421 -3.33 -20.11 0.49
C PRO A 421 -2.80 -21.13 -0.52
N LEU A 422 -2.52 -20.68 -1.75
CA LEU A 422 -1.96 -21.58 -2.78
C LEU A 422 -0.61 -22.15 -2.31
N GLU A 423 -0.49 -23.48 -2.22
CA GLU A 423 0.65 -24.16 -1.59
C GLU A 423 1.90 -24.22 -2.47
N GLU A 424 1.73 -24.40 -3.78
CA GLU A 424 2.85 -24.54 -4.71
C GLU A 424 3.23 -23.18 -5.35
N PRO A 425 4.53 -22.93 -5.64
CA PRO A 425 4.86 -21.88 -6.59
C PRO A 425 4.10 -22.17 -7.87
N MET A 426 3.40 -21.16 -8.40
CA MET A 426 2.68 -21.29 -9.66
C MET A 426 3.57 -22.07 -10.64
N PRO A 427 3.11 -23.20 -11.20
CA PRO A 427 3.84 -23.84 -12.26
C PRO A 427 3.81 -22.84 -13.40
N TYR A 428 4.83 -22.00 -13.49
CA TYR A 428 5.23 -21.44 -14.77
C TYR A 428 5.24 -22.65 -15.68
N THR A 429 4.37 -22.66 -16.69
CA THR A 429 4.32 -23.72 -17.70
C THR A 429 5.66 -23.67 -18.43
N SER A 430 6.66 -24.24 -17.79
CA SER A 430 8.05 -24.06 -18.06
C SER A 430 8.57 -25.46 -18.17
N THR A 431 8.82 -25.85 -19.40
CA THR A 431 9.65 -27.01 -19.72
C THR A 431 11.10 -26.79 -19.28
N ALA A 432 11.44 -25.63 -18.70
CA ALA A 432 12.78 -25.32 -18.22
C ALA A 432 13.08 -26.01 -16.90
N ARG A 433 14.33 -26.47 -16.76
CA ARG A 433 14.87 -27.08 -15.54
C ARG A 433 15.29 -26.04 -14.48
N THR A 434 14.77 -24.82 -14.54
CA THR A 434 15.14 -23.70 -13.67
C THR A 434 13.91 -23.01 -13.11
N THR A 435 13.99 -22.57 -11.86
CA THR A 435 12.93 -21.84 -11.16
C THR A 435 13.33 -20.39 -10.91
N PHE A 436 12.37 -19.47 -11.10
CA PHE A 436 12.51 -18.07 -10.67
C PHE A 436 11.92 -17.93 -9.25
N GLU A 437 12.66 -17.28 -8.35
CA GLU A 437 12.24 -17.04 -6.98
C GLU A 437 11.99 -15.53 -6.78
N PRO A 438 10.73 -15.06 -6.80
CA PRO A 438 10.43 -13.63 -6.81
C PRO A 438 10.96 -12.88 -5.58
N MET A 439 10.96 -13.54 -4.41
CA MET A 439 11.42 -12.95 -3.14
C MET A 439 12.90 -13.19 -2.84
N ARG A 440 13.70 -13.61 -3.83
CA ARG A 440 15.13 -13.91 -3.62
C ARG A 440 15.96 -12.65 -3.39
N ARG A 441 15.62 -11.55 -4.07
CA ARG A 441 16.23 -10.24 -3.85
C ARG A 441 15.59 -9.62 -2.61
N ARG A 442 16.14 -9.95 -1.45
CA ARG A 442 15.76 -9.36 -0.17
C ARG A 442 17.00 -9.01 0.64
N LEU A 443 16.98 -7.85 1.30
CA LEU A 443 17.89 -7.54 2.38
C LEU A 443 17.79 -8.65 3.45
N ASN A 444 18.86 -9.41 3.62
CA ASN A 444 18.96 -10.34 4.74
C ASN A 444 19.76 -9.65 5.84
N PRO A 445 19.18 -9.45 7.04
CA PRO A 445 19.96 -9.03 8.18
C PRO A 445 21.10 -10.01 8.41
N VAL A 446 22.29 -9.48 8.65
CA VAL A 446 23.41 -10.30 9.11
C VAL A 446 23.32 -10.33 10.63
N ASP A 447 23.09 -11.51 11.19
CA ASP A 447 23.32 -11.75 12.62
C ASP A 447 24.83 -11.80 12.83
N THR A 448 25.41 -10.68 13.26
CA THR A 448 26.80 -10.61 13.73
C THR A 448 26.88 -10.81 15.23
#